data_AF-A0A661YJE6-F1
#
_entry.id   AF-A0A661YJE6-F1
#
_cell.length_a   1.000
_cell.length_b   1.000
_cell.length_c   1.000
_cell.angle_alpha   90.00
_cell.angle_beta   90.00
_cell.angle_gamma   90.00
#
_symmetry.space_group_name_H-M   'P 1'
#
loop_
_entity.id
_entity.type
_entity.pdbx_description
1 polymer ?
#
loop_
_entity_poly.entity_id
_entity_poly.type
_entity_poly.pdbx_seq_one_letter_code
_entity_poly.pdbx_strand_id
1 'polypeptide(L)'
;MKTNVRKTYNFLISLLIILATYGFIYQQLFHKRDIQSVYKAFLDSFHNTWFIYMIILVGLLMILNWGIEALKWSLLIRKIEKVRWLTSFKAVLTGVAVSSFTPNRVGDYFGRVFILEKA
;
A
#
# COMPACT_ATOMS: atom_id res chain seq x y z
N MET A 1 -16.65 -16.89 -28.46
CA MET A 1 -17.56 -17.29 -27.37
C MET A 1 -17.33 -16.33 -26.19
N LYS A 2 -18.19 -15.32 -25.99
CA LYS A 2 -17.97 -14.21 -25.04
C LYS A 2 -18.27 -14.65 -23.60
N THR A 3 -17.23 -14.92 -22.82
CA THR A 3 -17.28 -15.27 -21.39
C THR A 3 -17.48 -14.03 -20.50
N ASN A 4 -18.65 -13.39 -20.57
CA ASN A 4 -19.00 -12.23 -19.71
C ASN A 4 -19.71 -12.60 -18.39
N VAL A 5 -20.13 -13.86 -18.24
CA VAL A 5 -20.90 -14.31 -17.06
C VAL A 5 -20.04 -14.27 -15.78
N ARG A 6 -18.78 -14.72 -15.84
CA ARG A 6 -17.84 -14.66 -14.70
C ARG A 6 -17.48 -13.24 -14.25
N LYS A 7 -17.47 -12.28 -15.17
CA LYS A 7 -17.11 -10.87 -14.90
C LYS A 7 -18.22 -10.15 -14.12
N THR A 8 -19.47 -10.49 -14.43
CA THR A 8 -20.67 -9.91 -13.80
C THR A 8 -20.85 -10.41 -12.36
N TYR A 9 -20.66 -11.71 -12.10
CA TYR A 9 -20.69 -12.26 -10.74
C TYR A 9 -19.58 -11.70 -9.86
N ASN A 10 -18.34 -11.59 -10.37
CA ASN A 10 -17.26 -10.96 -9.62
C ASN A 10 -17.59 -9.50 -9.25
N PHE A 11 -18.17 -8.75 -10.18
CA PHE A 11 -18.57 -7.36 -9.91
C PHE A 11 -19.66 -7.29 -8.82
N LEU A 12 -20.69 -8.15 -8.90
CA LEU A 12 -21.75 -8.24 -7.90
C LEU A 12 -21.21 -8.63 -6.51
N ILE A 13 -20.30 -9.59 -6.45
CA ILE A 13 -19.66 -10.03 -5.20
C ILE A 13 -18.80 -8.89 -4.63
N SER A 14 -17.97 -8.23 -5.45
CA SER A 14 -17.18 -7.07 -5.00
C SER A 14 -18.08 -5.93 -4.50
N LEU A 15 -19.19 -5.66 -5.18
CA LEU A 15 -20.16 -4.65 -4.75
C LEU A 15 -20.80 -5.00 -3.40
N LEU A 16 -21.16 -6.27 -3.21
CA LEU A 16 -21.71 -6.76 -1.94
C LEU A 16 -20.70 -6.65 -0.80
N ILE A 17 -19.43 -7.02 -1.04
CA ILE A 17 -18.34 -6.89 -0.05
C ILE A 17 -18.13 -5.42 0.33
N ILE A 18 -18.16 -4.51 -0.66
CA ILE A 18 -18.02 -3.07 -0.42
C ILE A 18 -19.18 -2.57 0.45
N LEU A 19 -20.43 -2.88 0.09
CA LEU A 19 -21.61 -2.48 0.87
C LEU A 19 -21.60 -3.07 2.28
N ALA A 20 -21.21 -4.34 2.43
CA ALA A 20 -21.09 -4.99 3.74
C ALA A 20 -19.99 -4.34 4.59
N THR A 21 -18.86 -3.97 3.97
CA THR A 21 -17.75 -3.29 4.66
C THR A 21 -18.15 -1.88 5.09
N TYR A 22 -18.82 -1.11 4.22
CA TYR A 22 -19.36 0.19 4.59
C TYR A 22 -20.42 0.09 5.69
N GLY A 23 -21.31 -0.90 5.61
CA GLY A 23 -22.31 -1.18 6.65
C GLY A 23 -21.67 -1.55 7.99
N PHE A 24 -20.62 -2.38 7.96
CA PHE A 24 -19.85 -2.74 9.15
C PHE A 24 -19.13 -1.52 9.75
N ILE A 25 -18.48 -0.71 8.92
CA ILE A 25 -17.85 0.55 9.37
C ILE A 25 -18.90 1.47 9.98
N TYR A 26 -20.06 1.64 9.35
CA TYR A 26 -21.15 2.47 9.86
C TYR A 26 -21.66 1.96 11.21
N GLN A 27 -21.90 0.66 11.35
CA GLN A 27 -22.31 0.07 12.62
C GLN A 27 -21.21 0.21 13.69
N GLN A 28 -19.95 -0.02 13.34
CA GLN A 28 -18.84 0.08 14.29
C GLN A 28 -18.60 1.53 14.74
N LEU A 29 -18.73 2.53 13.85
CA LEU A 29 -18.53 3.94 14.17
C LEU A 29 -19.74 4.57 14.92
N PHE A 30 -20.96 4.35 14.43
CA PHE A 30 -22.15 5.06 14.92
C PHE A 30 -22.85 4.34 16.08
N HIS A 31 -22.82 3.01 16.11
CA HIS A 31 -23.49 2.24 17.18
C HIS A 31 -22.67 2.23 18.47
N LYS A 32 -21.34 2.37 18.39
CA LYS A 32 -20.49 2.50 19.58
C LYS A 32 -20.39 3.91 20.17
N ARG A 33 -20.91 4.98 19.52
CA ARG A 33 -20.93 6.39 20.02
C ARG A 33 -19.62 6.90 20.66
N ASP A 34 -18.50 6.26 20.38
CA ASP A 34 -17.25 6.46 21.10
C ASP A 34 -16.18 7.11 20.22
N ILE A 35 -16.60 7.87 19.20
CA ILE A 35 -15.68 8.66 18.37
C ILE A 35 -14.80 9.56 19.27
N GLN A 36 -15.38 10.09 20.35
CA GLN A 36 -14.64 10.84 21.35
C GLN A 36 -13.66 9.98 22.16
N SER A 37 -14.00 8.73 22.52
CA SER A 37 -13.06 7.86 23.24
C SER A 37 -11.94 7.34 22.35
N VAL A 38 -12.22 7.06 21.06
CA VAL A 38 -11.21 6.68 20.06
C VAL A 38 -10.25 7.85 19.83
N TYR A 39 -10.78 9.07 19.71
CA TYR A 39 -9.95 10.26 19.56
C TYR A 39 -9.08 10.52 20.81
N LYS A 40 -9.66 10.38 22.01
CA LYS A 40 -8.91 10.47 23.27
C LYS A 40 -7.85 9.37 23.40
N ALA A 41 -8.20 8.12 23.12
CA ALA A 41 -7.25 7.00 23.13
C ALA A 41 -6.12 7.19 22.11
N PHE A 42 -6.41 7.78 20.94
CA PHE A 42 -5.40 8.14 19.96
C PHE A 42 -4.45 9.22 20.50
N LEU A 43 -4.96 10.29 21.08
CA LEU A 43 -4.15 11.35 21.71
C LEU A 43 -3.35 10.85 22.91
N ASP A 44 -3.95 10.03 23.77
CA ASP A 44 -3.28 9.42 24.93
C ASP A 44 -2.19 8.44 24.49
N SER A 45 -2.34 7.79 23.34
CA SER A 45 -1.29 6.96 22.76
C SER A 45 -0.04 7.77 22.42
N PHE A 46 -0.15 9.03 22.00
CA PHE A 46 1.01 9.89 21.75
C PHE A 46 1.75 10.32 23.02
N HIS A 47 1.10 10.31 24.18
CA HIS A 47 1.79 10.56 25.46
C HIS A 47 2.57 9.33 25.94
N ASN A 48 2.30 8.14 25.40
CA ASN A 48 3.02 6.94 25.75
C ASN A 48 4.36 6.87 24.99
N THR A 49 5.46 6.99 25.72
CA THR A 49 6.82 6.91 25.14
C THR A 49 7.05 5.61 24.37
N TRP A 50 6.44 4.49 24.79
CA TRP A 50 6.52 3.21 24.08
C TRP A 50 5.89 3.26 22.69
N PHE A 51 4.75 3.94 22.56
CA PHE A 51 4.08 4.11 21.27
C PHE A 51 4.93 4.91 20.29
N ILE A 52 5.62 5.95 20.77
CA ILE A 52 6.56 6.74 19.96
C ILE A 52 7.73 5.86 19.48
N TYR A 53 8.33 5.05 20.37
CA TYR A 53 9.39 4.12 19.97
C TYR A 53 8.90 3.10 18.93
N MET A 54 7.67 2.60 19.06
CA MET A 54 7.08 1.70 18.07
C MET A 54 6.88 2.38 16.72
N ILE A 55 6.40 3.64 16.68
CA ILE A 55 6.26 4.39 15.42
C ILE A 55 7.63 4.58 14.75
N ILE A 56 8.65 4.97 15.52
CA ILE A 56 10.01 5.14 14.99
C ILE A 56 10.53 3.81 14.44
N LEU A 57 10.33 2.72 15.18
CA LEU A 57 10.71 1.38 14.75
C LEU A 57 10.01 0.99 13.44
N VAL A 58 8.69 1.18 13.35
CA VAL A 58 7.92 0.91 12.12
C VAL A 58 8.44 1.77 10.96
N GLY A 59 8.71 3.06 11.17
CA GLY A 59 9.27 3.94 10.15
C GLY A 59 10.64 3.46 9.65
N LEU A 60 11.51 3.02 10.55
CA LEU A 60 12.80 2.41 10.20
C LEU A 60 12.62 1.10 9.43
N LEU A 61 11.70 0.23 9.87
CA LEU A 61 11.38 -1.01 9.15
C LEU A 61 10.85 -0.73 7.75
N MET A 62 10.05 0.33 7.55
CA MET A 62 9.57 0.73 6.22
C MET A 62 10.71 1.13 5.29
N ILE A 63 11.64 1.98 5.76
CA ILE A 63 12.82 2.39 4.98
C ILE A 63 13.69 1.18 4.65
N LEU A 64 13.92 0.30 5.63
CA LEU A 64 14.69 -0.92 5.45
C LEU A 64 14.02 -1.86 4.44
N ASN A 65 12.69 -2.01 4.52
CA ASN A 65 11.92 -2.81 3.58
C ASN A 65 12.03 -2.28 2.14
N TRP A 66 11.85 -0.97 1.92
CA TRP A 66 12.03 -0.37 0.59
C TRP A 66 13.47 -0.48 0.09
N GLY A 67 14.47 -0.39 0.98
CA GLY A 67 15.87 -0.62 0.65
C GLY A 67 16.15 -2.04 0.16
N ILE A 68 15.62 -3.06 0.86
CA ILE A 68 15.70 -4.47 0.44
C ILE A 68 15.00 -4.68 -0.90
N GLU A 69 13.84 -4.05 -1.08
CA GLU A 69 13.07 -4.15 -2.31
C GLU A 69 13.81 -3.53 -3.50
N ALA A 70 14.47 -2.39 -3.29
CA ALA A 70 15.33 -1.76 -4.29
C ALA A 70 16.54 -2.63 -4.65
N LEU A 71 17.18 -3.28 -3.67
CA LEU A 71 18.26 -4.25 -3.91
C LEU A 71 17.78 -5.45 -4.71
N LYS A 72 16.66 -6.04 -4.31
CA LYS A 72 16.03 -7.17 -5.02
C LYS A 72 15.73 -6.79 -6.46
N TRP A 73 15.13 -5.63 -6.68
CA TRP A 73 14.79 -5.16 -8.01
C TRP A 73 16.03 -4.87 -8.85
N SER A 74 17.06 -4.23 -8.28
CA SER A 74 18.36 -4.02 -8.93
C SER A 74 19.00 -5.35 -9.37
N LEU A 75 18.93 -6.40 -8.54
CA LEU A 75 19.44 -7.73 -8.88
C LEU A 75 18.65 -8.40 -10.01
N LEU A 76 17.31 -8.28 -10.02
CA LEU A 76 16.48 -8.83 -11.08
C LEU A 76 16.73 -8.11 -12.42
N ILE A 77 16.80 -6.78 -12.40
CA ILE A 77 16.94 -5.98 -13.61
C ILE A 77 18.36 -6.04 -14.19
N ARG A 78 19.39 -6.37 -13.38
CA ARG A 78 20.79 -6.47 -13.84
C ARG A 78 21.00 -7.40 -15.04
N LYS A 79 20.08 -8.36 -15.25
CA LYS A 79 20.09 -9.26 -16.40
C LYS A 79 19.68 -8.58 -17.71
N ILE A 80 18.92 -7.49 -17.62
CA ILE A 80 18.33 -6.74 -18.73
C ILE A 80 19.07 -5.40 -18.91
N GLU A 81 19.30 -4.67 -17.82
CA GLU A 81 19.95 -3.36 -17.83
C GLU A 81 20.81 -3.15 -16.56
N LYS A 82 21.97 -2.50 -16.69
CA LYS A 82 22.83 -2.15 -15.55
C LYS A 82 22.30 -0.88 -14.86
N VAL A 83 21.41 -1.06 -13.89
CA VAL A 83 20.81 0.03 -13.12
C VAL A 83 21.57 0.28 -11.82
N ARG A 84 21.90 1.54 -11.51
CA ARG A 84 22.50 1.92 -10.22
C ARG A 84 21.49 1.73 -9.07
N TRP A 85 21.99 1.44 -7.86
CA TRP A 85 21.12 1.23 -6.69
C TRP A 85 20.21 2.42 -6.38
N LEU A 86 20.72 3.66 -6.51
CA LEU A 86 19.92 4.88 -6.32
C LEU A 86 18.76 4.99 -7.31
N THR A 87 18.98 4.63 -8.57
CA THR A 87 17.93 4.59 -9.60
C THR A 87 16.88 3.53 -9.27
N SER A 88 17.31 2.36 -8.77
CA SER A 88 16.40 1.29 -8.32
C SER A 88 15.58 1.71 -7.10
N PHE A 89 16.17 2.46 -6.17
CA PHE A 89 15.46 2.99 -5.01
C PHE A 89 14.42 4.04 -5.40
N LYS A 90 14.78 4.95 -6.33
CA LYS A 90 13.83 5.91 -6.91
C LYS A 90 12.68 5.20 -7.62
N ALA A 91 12.97 4.15 -8.38
CA ALA A 91 11.99 3.30 -9.07
C ALA A 91 10.98 2.66 -8.11
N VAL A 92 11.45 2.14 -6.96
CA VAL A 92 10.57 1.58 -5.92
C VAL A 92 9.71 2.67 -5.27
N LEU A 93 10.27 3.84 -4.93
CA LEU A 93 9.50 4.93 -4.33
C LEU A 93 8.41 5.46 -5.29
N THR A 94 8.75 5.64 -6.57
CA THR A 94 7.78 6.04 -7.59
C THR A 94 6.75 4.95 -7.84
N GLY A 95 7.15 3.66 -7.86
CA GLY A 95 6.23 2.53 -7.89
C GLY A 95 5.22 2.55 -6.75
N VAL A 96 5.69 2.78 -5.51
CA VAL A 96 4.82 2.90 -4.34
C VAL A 96 3.86 4.09 -4.47
N ALA A 97 4.36 5.27 -4.86
CA ALA A 97 3.53 6.47 -5.05
C ALA A 97 2.43 6.24 -6.09
N VAL A 98 2.79 5.72 -7.28
CA VAL A 98 1.84 5.45 -8.36
C VAL A 98 0.88 4.32 -7.96
N SER A 99 1.36 3.29 -7.26
CA SER A 99 0.50 2.20 -6.75
C SER A 99 -0.55 2.66 -5.74
N SER A 100 -0.30 3.76 -5.02
CA SER A 100 -1.27 4.31 -4.07
C SER A 100 -2.43 4.99 -4.78
N PHE A 101 -2.19 5.56 -5.96
CA PHE A 101 -3.23 6.18 -6.79
C PHE A 101 -3.89 5.18 -7.73
N THR A 102 -3.20 4.10 -8.11
CA THR A 102 -3.69 3.13 -9.08
C THR A 102 -4.38 1.96 -8.39
N PRO A 103 -5.62 1.60 -8.75
CA PRO A 103 -6.29 0.44 -8.15
C PRO A 103 -5.51 -0.86 -8.40
N ASN A 104 -5.65 -1.81 -7.47
CA ASN A 104 -5.04 -3.15 -7.55
C ASN A 104 -3.50 -3.16 -7.61
N ARG A 105 -2.81 -2.19 -6.98
CA ARG A 105 -1.34 -2.07 -6.91
C ARG A 105 -0.63 -2.11 -8.28
N VAL A 106 -1.36 -1.89 -9.36
CA VAL A 106 -0.87 -1.99 -10.74
C VAL A 106 0.26 -0.97 -10.98
N GLY A 107 0.19 0.18 -10.30
CA GLY A 107 1.22 1.22 -10.35
C GLY A 107 2.61 0.82 -9.87
N ASP A 108 2.73 -0.27 -9.10
CA ASP A 108 4.04 -0.74 -8.61
C ASP A 108 4.91 -1.27 -9.77
N TYR A 109 4.29 -1.92 -10.75
CA TYR A 109 4.95 -2.38 -11.96
C TYR A 109 5.27 -1.22 -12.90
N PHE A 110 4.29 -0.33 -13.13
CA PHE A 110 4.45 0.81 -14.02
C PHE A 110 5.52 1.79 -13.53
N GLY A 111 5.50 2.17 -12.25
CA GLY A 111 6.45 3.12 -11.70
C GLY A 111 7.90 2.60 -11.71
N ARG A 112 8.09 1.28 -11.60
CA ARG A 112 9.41 0.65 -11.69
C ARG A 112 9.95 0.63 -13.12
N VAL A 113 9.10 0.33 -14.11
CA VAL A 113 9.50 0.28 -15.53
C VAL A 113 9.71 1.68 -16.10
N PHE A 114 8.93 2.68 -15.68
CA PHE A 114 9.01 4.05 -16.18
C PHE A 114 10.34 4.75 -15.91
N ILE A 115 11.09 4.30 -14.91
CA ILE A 115 12.40 4.87 -14.53
C ILE A 115 13.57 4.14 -15.22
N LEU A 116 13.29 3.06 -15.96
CA LEU A 116 14.27 2.41 -16.83
C LEU A 116 14.43 3.22 -18.12
N GLU A 117 15.67 3.51 -18.48
CA GLU A 117 16.00 4.39 -19.61
C GLU A 117 16.02 3.62 -20.95
N LYS A 118 16.14 2.28 -20.90
CA LYS A 118 16.13 1.37 -22.07
C LYS A 118 15.00 0.32 -22.06
N ALA A 119 13.85 0.62 -21.46
CA ALA A 119 12.68 -0.26 -21.54
C ALA A 119 11.91 -0.09 -22.86
#